data_AF-A0A7X4D5Q2-F1
#
_entry.id   AF-A0A7X4D5Q2-F1
#
_cell.length_a   1.000
_cell.length_b   1.000
_cell.length_c   1.000
_cell.angle_alpha   90.00
_cell.angle_beta   90.00
_cell.angle_gamma   90.00
#
_symmetry.space_group_name_H-M   'P 1'
#
loop_
_entity.id
_entity.type
_entity.pdbx_description
1 polymer ?
#
loop_
_entity_poly.entity_id
_entity_poly.type
_entity_poly.pdbx_seq_one_letter_code
_entity_poly.pdbx_strand_id
1 'polypeptide(L)'
;MTTEGVKSERTPAAHIGSIMALLATFHEAGVLPPESSREADRLIHGLIQSQSLFLNNRDPVVWDVFVSALSDKFGAKKAASLSQAFASQGWTSETLEALVDYSASWSPADTSRLAEAFRGYNLSIIDWTFVRQVFAEARDKLRKQGKQVHAVFASQRTSMPGAR
;
A
#
# COMPACT_ATOMS: atom_id res chain seq x y z
N MET A 1 31.13 -16.37 -26.16
CA MET A 1 29.84 -15.65 -26.09
C MET A 1 29.29 -15.86 -24.69
N THR A 2 29.46 -14.86 -23.83
CA THR A 2 28.95 -14.84 -22.47
C THR A 2 27.46 -14.54 -22.51
N THR A 3 26.65 -15.47 -22.03
CA THR A 3 25.23 -15.26 -21.72
C THR A 3 25.13 -14.31 -20.54
N GLU A 4 24.77 -13.05 -20.79
CA GLU A 4 24.33 -12.14 -19.74
C GLU A 4 23.02 -12.69 -19.14
N GLY A 5 23.12 -13.23 -17.93
CA GLY A 5 21.95 -13.56 -17.14
C GLY A 5 21.19 -12.29 -16.84
N VAL A 6 19.94 -12.21 -17.32
CA VAL A 6 18.97 -11.21 -16.88
C VAL A 6 18.89 -11.32 -15.36
N LYS A 7 19.51 -10.37 -14.67
CA LYS A 7 19.47 -10.27 -13.22
C LYS A 7 18.03 -9.92 -12.88
N SER A 8 17.23 -10.93 -12.54
CA SER A 8 15.95 -10.74 -11.89
C SER A 8 16.24 -9.99 -10.59
N GLU A 9 16.01 -8.68 -10.58
CA GLU A 9 16.06 -7.89 -9.35
C GLU A 9 14.96 -8.45 -8.45
N ARG A 10 15.39 -9.28 -7.49
CA ARG A 10 14.48 -9.82 -6.48
C ARG A 10 13.87 -8.64 -5.73
N THR A 11 12.54 -8.63 -5.64
CA THR A 11 11.83 -7.68 -4.77
C THR A 11 12.49 -7.64 -3.40
N PRO A 12 12.91 -6.46 -2.89
CA PRO A 12 13.56 -6.35 -1.60
C PRO A 12 12.74 -7.03 -0.50
N ALA A 13 13.41 -7.74 0.41
CA ALA A 13 12.74 -8.44 1.51
C ALA A 13 11.86 -7.50 2.35
N ALA A 14 12.27 -6.24 2.50
CA ALA A 14 11.50 -5.21 3.19
C ALA A 14 10.14 -4.94 2.52
N HIS A 15 10.10 -4.90 1.18
CA HIS A 15 8.88 -4.69 0.38
C HIS A 15 7.93 -5.89 0.44
N ILE A 16 8.45 -7.09 0.69
CA ILE A 16 7.61 -8.26 0.95
C ILE A 16 7.06 -8.19 2.37
N GLY A 17 7.92 -7.84 3.32
CA GLY A 17 7.55 -7.73 4.73
C GLY A 17 6.52 -6.65 5.03
N SER A 18 6.50 -5.54 4.28
CA SER A 18 5.43 -4.54 4.37
C SER A 18 4.06 -5.10 4.01
N ILE A 19 3.95 -5.85 2.90
CA ILE A 19 2.69 -6.48 2.48
C ILE A 19 2.24 -7.51 3.52
N MET A 20 3.15 -8.36 3.98
CA MET A 20 2.84 -9.35 5.02
C MET A 20 2.38 -8.71 6.33
N ALA A 21 3.00 -7.58 6.73
CA ALA A 21 2.59 -6.83 7.91
C ALA A 21 1.18 -6.22 7.76
N LEU A 22 0.83 -5.70 6.57
CA LEU A 22 -0.53 -5.24 6.29
C LEU A 22 -1.55 -6.38 6.36
N LEU A 23 -1.25 -7.52 5.72
CA LEU A 23 -2.13 -8.69 5.77
C LEU A 23 -2.31 -9.21 7.20
N ALA A 24 -1.24 -9.27 7.99
CA ALA A 24 -1.32 -9.63 9.41
C ALA A 24 -2.14 -8.62 10.24
N THR A 25 -2.03 -7.33 9.93
CA THR A 25 -2.86 -6.28 10.54
C THR A 25 -4.34 -6.47 10.22
N PHE A 26 -4.66 -6.80 8.97
CA PHE A 26 -6.03 -7.08 8.53
C PHE A 26 -6.58 -8.39 9.12
N HIS A 27 -5.71 -9.38 9.32
CA HIS A 27 -6.04 -10.61 10.01
C HIS A 27 -6.43 -10.34 11.46
N GLU A 28 -5.60 -9.57 12.19
CA GLU A 28 -5.88 -9.19 13.58
C GLU A 28 -7.17 -8.36 13.72
N ALA A 29 -7.48 -7.53 12.72
CA ALA A 29 -8.74 -6.80 12.66
C ALA A 29 -9.95 -7.69 12.31
N GLY A 30 -9.75 -8.93 11.85
CA GLY A 30 -10.81 -9.84 11.43
C GLY A 30 -11.54 -9.34 10.18
N VAL A 31 -10.81 -8.78 9.21
CA VAL A 31 -11.38 -8.26 7.94
C VAL A 31 -10.84 -8.96 6.69
N LEU A 32 -9.90 -9.90 6.85
CA LEU A 32 -9.42 -10.64 5.69
C LEU A 32 -10.57 -11.47 5.09
N PRO A 33 -10.71 -11.45 3.75
CA PRO A 33 -11.54 -12.43 3.07
C PRO A 33 -11.08 -13.86 3.37
N PRO A 34 -11.93 -14.88 3.15
CA PRO A 34 -11.51 -16.28 3.26
C PRO A 34 -10.29 -16.56 2.37
N GLU A 35 -9.29 -17.27 2.88
CA GLU A 35 -7.99 -17.44 2.20
C GLU A 35 -8.10 -18.04 0.80
N SER A 36 -9.04 -18.96 0.57
CA SER A 36 -9.28 -19.59 -0.73
C SER A 36 -10.21 -18.80 -1.66
N SER A 37 -10.54 -17.56 -1.32
CA SER A 37 -11.48 -16.73 -2.09
C SER A 37 -10.76 -15.87 -3.14
N ARG A 38 -11.48 -15.52 -4.22
CA ARG A 38 -10.96 -14.60 -5.23
C ARG A 38 -10.71 -13.21 -4.65
N GLU A 39 -11.45 -12.85 -3.61
CA GLU A 39 -11.29 -11.62 -2.86
C GLU A 39 -9.95 -11.58 -2.12
N ALA A 40 -9.49 -12.69 -1.53
CA ALA A 40 -8.16 -12.75 -0.92
C ALA A 40 -7.05 -12.53 -1.97
N ASP A 41 -7.12 -13.24 -3.10
CA ASP A 41 -6.18 -13.04 -4.22
C ASP A 41 -6.18 -11.59 -4.70
N ARG A 42 -7.38 -11.01 -4.83
CA ARG A 42 -7.56 -9.61 -5.25
C ARG A 42 -6.93 -8.62 -4.28
N LEU A 43 -7.09 -8.82 -2.97
CA LEU A 43 -6.48 -7.96 -1.95
C LEU A 43 -4.96 -8.01 -2.04
N ILE A 44 -4.39 -9.21 -2.08
CA ILE A 44 -2.95 -9.42 -2.17
C ILE A 44 -2.39 -8.77 -3.45
N HIS A 45 -3.03 -9.04 -4.59
CA HIS A 45 -2.68 -8.42 -5.87
C HIS A 45 -2.75 -6.90 -5.81
N GLY A 46 -3.85 -6.34 -5.30
CA GLY A 46 -4.03 -4.89 -5.17
C GLY A 46 -2.95 -4.23 -4.32
N LEU A 47 -2.57 -4.85 -3.20
CA LEU A 47 -1.49 -4.36 -2.34
C LEU A 47 -0.11 -4.40 -3.03
N ILE A 48 0.22 -5.51 -3.71
CA ILE A 48 1.50 -5.69 -4.39
C ILE A 48 1.62 -4.75 -5.60
N GLN A 49 0.59 -4.68 -6.44
CA GLN A 49 0.64 -3.85 -7.65
C GLN A 49 0.59 -2.37 -7.31
N SER A 50 -0.20 -1.95 -6.32
CA SER A 50 -0.17 -0.55 -5.87
C SER A 50 1.19 -0.18 -5.28
N GLN A 51 1.82 -1.05 -4.47
CA GLN A 51 3.18 -0.78 -3.98
C GLN A 51 4.16 -0.61 -5.15
N SER A 52 4.08 -1.52 -6.13
CA SER A 52 4.94 -1.50 -7.31
C SER A 52 4.73 -0.25 -8.15
N LEU A 53 3.48 0.19 -8.32
CA LEU A 53 3.12 1.42 -9.01
C LEU A 53 3.82 2.63 -8.36
N PHE A 54 3.65 2.82 -7.05
CA PHE A 54 4.21 4.00 -6.38
C PHE A 54 5.74 3.95 -6.21
N LEU A 55 6.35 2.76 -6.22
CA LEU A 55 7.80 2.62 -6.15
C LEU A 55 8.50 2.81 -7.50
N ASN A 56 7.92 2.27 -8.57
CA ASN A 56 8.62 2.09 -9.84
C ASN A 56 8.12 3.02 -10.96
N ASN A 57 6.96 3.65 -10.79
CA ASN A 57 6.42 4.52 -11.82
C ASN A 57 7.22 5.83 -11.89
N ARG A 58 7.65 6.18 -13.09
CA ARG A 58 8.41 7.39 -13.39
C ARG A 58 7.52 8.58 -13.75
N ASP A 59 6.21 8.35 -13.88
CA ASP A 59 5.22 9.41 -14.10
C ASP A 59 5.17 10.32 -12.86
N PRO A 60 5.58 11.60 -12.98
CA PRO A 60 5.56 12.54 -11.86
C PRO A 60 4.19 12.68 -11.22
N VAL A 61 3.11 12.48 -11.99
CA VAL A 61 1.74 12.60 -11.52
C VAL A 61 1.43 11.61 -10.40
N VAL A 62 1.88 10.36 -10.56
CA VAL A 62 1.63 9.30 -9.58
C VAL A 62 2.33 9.63 -8.27
N TRP A 63 3.57 10.12 -8.37
CA TRP A 63 4.34 10.53 -7.21
C TRP A 63 3.78 11.81 -6.56
N ASP A 64 3.33 12.79 -7.33
CA ASP A 64 2.71 14.01 -6.84
C ASP A 64 1.42 13.70 -6.07
N VAL A 65 0.60 12.76 -6.57
CA VAL A 65 -0.59 12.27 -5.84
C VAL A 65 -0.19 11.64 -4.50
N PHE A 66 0.85 10.81 -4.51
CA PHE A 66 1.33 10.16 -3.29
C PHE A 66 1.86 11.17 -2.26
N VAL A 67 2.71 12.10 -2.67
CA VAL A 67 3.25 13.15 -1.79
C VAL A 67 2.16 14.11 -1.32
N SER A 68 1.18 14.43 -2.17
CA SER A 68 0.03 15.27 -1.80
C SER A 68 -0.83 14.58 -0.75
N ALA A 69 -1.12 13.28 -0.91
CA ALA A 69 -1.85 12.50 0.09
C ALA A 69 -1.15 12.51 1.46
N LEU A 70 0.17 12.30 1.47
CA LEU A 70 0.96 12.34 2.70
C LEU A 70 0.96 13.73 3.33
N SER A 71 1.09 14.78 2.51
CA SER A 71 1.17 16.16 2.97
C SER A 71 -0.16 16.68 3.52
N ASP A 72 -1.26 16.32 2.87
CA ASP A 72 -2.62 16.64 3.29
C ASP A 72 -2.92 16.07 4.68
N LYS A 73 -2.57 14.79 4.88
CA LYS A 73 -2.89 14.09 6.13
C LYS A 73 -1.93 14.36 7.29
N PHE A 74 -0.64 14.48 7.01
CA PHE A 74 0.41 14.51 8.04
C PHE A 74 1.25 15.80 8.06
N GLY A 75 1.02 16.70 7.11
CA GLY A 75 1.84 17.91 6.91
C GLY A 75 3.15 17.62 6.19
N ALA A 76 3.69 18.64 5.52
CA ALA A 76 4.85 18.53 4.63
C ALA A 76 6.10 17.89 5.27
N LYS A 77 6.40 18.23 6.54
CA LYS A 77 7.57 17.70 7.24
C LYS A 77 7.49 16.18 7.43
N LYS A 78 6.34 15.66 7.87
CA LYS A 78 6.15 14.23 8.08
C LYS A 78 5.98 13.50 6.74
N ALA A 79 5.36 14.14 5.75
CA ALA A 79 5.25 13.60 4.40
C ALA A 79 6.61 13.24 3.79
N ALA A 80 7.61 14.11 3.92
CA ALA A 80 8.97 13.83 3.44
C ALA A 80 9.60 12.60 4.10
N SER A 81 9.42 12.43 5.42
CA SER A 81 9.93 11.24 6.11
C SER A 81 9.19 9.96 5.71
N LEU A 82 7.87 10.05 5.51
CA LEU A 82 7.04 8.91 5.12
C LEU A 82 7.31 8.47 3.68
N SER A 83 7.54 9.41 2.75
CA SER A 83 7.88 9.07 1.37
C SER A 83 9.27 8.43 1.25
N GLN A 84 10.23 8.87 2.06
CA GLN A 84 11.55 8.22 2.15
C GLN A 84 11.47 6.81 2.77
N ALA A 85 10.68 6.66 3.84
CA ALA A 85 10.43 5.34 4.44
C ALA A 85 9.76 4.41 3.43
N PHE A 86 8.77 4.91 2.68
CA PHE A 86 8.10 4.14 1.64
C PHE A 86 9.07 3.61 0.58
N ALA A 87 9.98 4.45 0.08
CA ALA A 87 10.95 4.05 -0.95
C ALA A 87 11.91 2.93 -0.51
N SER A 88 12.16 2.78 0.80
CA SER A 88 13.10 1.80 1.35
C SER A 88 12.42 0.57 1.97
N GLN A 89 11.20 0.73 2.48
CA GLN A 89 10.51 -0.28 3.27
C GLN A 89 9.20 -0.76 2.63
N GLY A 90 8.74 -0.13 1.54
CA GLY A 90 7.43 -0.37 0.95
C GLY A 90 6.31 0.26 1.79
N TRP A 91 5.10 -0.31 1.71
CA TRP A 91 3.96 0.20 2.44
C TRP A 91 4.20 0.26 3.96
N THR A 92 3.79 1.38 4.54
CA THR A 92 3.49 1.51 5.96
C THR A 92 1.99 1.70 6.13
N SER A 93 1.49 1.45 7.34
CA SER A 93 0.09 1.76 7.64
C SER A 93 -0.25 3.25 7.44
N GLU A 94 0.67 4.18 7.74
CA GLU A 94 0.46 5.62 7.54
C GLU A 94 0.43 6.00 6.05
N THR A 95 1.35 5.46 5.26
CA THR A 95 1.43 5.78 3.83
C THR A 95 0.23 5.22 3.08
N LEU A 96 -0.21 4.00 3.43
CA LEU A 96 -1.44 3.44 2.89
C LEU A 96 -2.67 4.23 3.36
N GLU A 97 -2.76 4.57 4.65
CA GLU A 97 -3.89 5.36 5.19
C GLU A 97 -4.03 6.70 4.48
N ALA A 98 -2.93 7.44 4.31
CA ALA A 98 -2.94 8.72 3.61
C ALA A 98 -3.52 8.59 2.20
N LEU A 99 -3.07 7.60 1.45
CA LEU A 99 -3.55 7.40 0.08
C LEU A 99 -5.00 6.89 0.04
N VAL A 100 -5.41 6.03 0.98
CA VAL A 100 -6.79 5.56 1.11
C VAL A 100 -7.74 6.72 1.38
N ASP A 101 -7.39 7.60 2.32
CA ASP A 101 -8.22 8.75 2.68
C ASP A 101 -8.21 9.81 1.57
N TYR A 102 -7.05 10.12 1.01
CA TYR A 102 -6.91 11.08 -0.09
C TYR A 102 -7.67 10.63 -1.35
N SER A 103 -7.69 9.33 -1.63
CA SER A 103 -8.43 8.79 -2.77
C SER A 103 -9.95 8.77 -2.59
N ALA A 104 -10.45 9.01 -1.38
CA ALA A 104 -11.89 9.13 -1.14
C ALA A 104 -12.50 10.40 -1.72
N SER A 105 -11.69 11.44 -1.94
CA SER A 105 -12.13 12.73 -2.49
C SER A 105 -11.72 12.93 -3.95
N TRP A 106 -11.17 11.91 -4.63
CA TRP A 106 -10.76 12.05 -6.03
C TRP A 106 -11.92 12.46 -6.93
N SER A 107 -11.68 13.49 -7.74
CA SER A 107 -12.61 13.87 -8.80
C SER A 107 -12.66 12.78 -9.89
N PRO A 108 -13.68 12.77 -10.75
CA PRO A 108 -13.71 11.89 -11.92
C PRO A 108 -12.48 12.07 -12.84
N ALA A 109 -11.93 13.29 -12.91
CA ALA A 109 -10.73 13.58 -13.68
C ALA A 109 -9.48 12.92 -13.06
N ASP A 110 -9.30 13.04 -11.75
CA ASP A 110 -8.18 12.40 -11.02
C ASP A 110 -8.27 10.88 -11.11
N THR A 111 -9.49 10.34 -10.98
CA THR A 111 -9.76 8.91 -11.12
C THR A 111 -9.38 8.41 -12.50
N SER A 112 -9.72 9.16 -13.56
CA SER A 112 -9.39 8.79 -14.94
C SER A 112 -7.88 8.80 -15.19
N ARG A 113 -7.18 9.81 -14.66
CA ARG A 113 -5.72 9.94 -14.78
C ARG A 113 -4.99 8.82 -14.05
N LEU A 114 -5.44 8.46 -12.85
CA LEU A 114 -4.84 7.37 -12.08
C LEU A 114 -5.22 5.99 -12.64
N ALA A 115 -6.40 5.83 -13.23
CA ALA A 115 -6.78 4.60 -13.91
C ALA A 115 -5.81 4.26 -15.06
N GLU A 116 -5.28 5.26 -15.77
CA GLU A 116 -4.27 5.05 -16.80
C GLU A 116 -2.95 4.53 -16.21
N ALA A 117 -2.46 5.17 -15.14
CA ALA A 117 -1.27 4.71 -14.44
C ALA A 117 -1.44 3.30 -13.85
N PHE A 118 -2.63 2.99 -13.33
CA PHE A 118 -2.97 1.69 -12.75
C PHE A 118 -2.92 0.57 -13.80
N ARG A 119 -3.40 0.82 -15.03
CA ARG A 119 -3.34 -0.16 -16.13
C ARG A 119 -1.91 -0.62 -16.43
N GLY A 120 -0.93 0.28 -16.34
CA GLY A 120 0.48 -0.05 -16.52
C GLY A 120 1.04 -1.05 -15.49
N TYR A 121 0.34 -1.23 -14.37
CA TYR A 121 0.73 -2.11 -13.25
C TYR A 121 -0.30 -3.23 -13.02
N ASN A 122 -1.13 -3.56 -14.02
CA ASN A 122 -2.18 -4.58 -13.89
C ASN A 122 -3.13 -4.33 -12.70
N LEU A 123 -3.34 -3.07 -12.35
CA LEU A 123 -4.25 -2.65 -11.28
C LEU A 123 -5.50 -2.03 -11.92
N SER A 124 -6.68 -2.36 -11.40
CA SER A 124 -7.92 -1.65 -11.73
C SER A 124 -8.34 -0.70 -10.60
N ILE A 125 -9.19 0.28 -10.92
CA ILE A 125 -9.82 1.13 -9.89
C ILE A 125 -10.62 0.28 -8.90
N ILE A 126 -11.22 -0.83 -9.35
CA ILE A 126 -12.01 -1.71 -8.48
C ILE A 126 -11.08 -2.45 -7.50
N ASP A 127 -9.88 -2.86 -7.91
CA ASP A 127 -8.89 -3.47 -7.01
C ASP A 127 -8.43 -2.48 -5.94
N TRP A 128 -8.13 -1.25 -6.34
CA TRP A 128 -7.77 -0.18 -5.40
C TRP A 128 -8.93 0.14 -4.45
N THR A 129 -10.16 0.20 -4.96
CA THR A 129 -11.36 0.42 -4.14
C THR A 129 -11.52 -0.69 -3.09
N PHE A 130 -11.23 -1.93 -3.45
CA PHE A 130 -11.27 -3.05 -2.52
C PHE A 130 -10.20 -2.95 -1.42
N VAL A 131 -8.96 -2.61 -1.78
CA VAL A 131 -7.88 -2.35 -0.80
C VAL A 131 -8.31 -1.26 0.20
N ARG A 132 -8.90 -0.17 -0.28
CA ARG A 132 -9.39 0.93 0.56
C ARG A 132 -10.47 0.48 1.53
N GLN A 133 -11.43 -0.30 1.06
CA GLN A 133 -12.52 -0.82 1.89
C GLN A 133 -11.99 -1.69 3.03
N VAL A 134 -11.10 -2.64 2.71
CA VAL A 134 -10.48 -3.52 3.70
C VAL A 134 -9.68 -2.71 4.74
N PHE A 135 -8.90 -1.73 4.28
CA PHE A 135 -8.14 -0.86 5.20
C PHE A 135 -9.05 -0.05 6.12
N ALA A 136 -10.09 0.59 5.58
CA ALA A 136 -11.04 1.37 6.36
C ALA A 136 -11.77 0.50 7.40
N GLU A 137 -12.21 -0.69 7.01
CA GLU A 137 -12.84 -1.65 7.91
C GLU A 137 -11.88 -2.12 9.00
N ALA A 138 -10.62 -2.41 8.66
CA ALA A 138 -9.59 -2.80 9.63
C ALA A 138 -9.37 -1.71 10.68
N ARG A 139 -9.20 -0.46 10.21
CA ARG A 139 -9.04 0.72 11.07
C ARG A 139 -10.23 0.88 12.02
N ASP A 140 -11.44 0.72 11.51
CA ASP A 140 -12.66 0.86 12.31
C ASP A 140 -12.84 -0.27 13.33
N LYS A 141 -12.58 -1.53 12.96
CA LYS A 141 -12.67 -2.67 13.89
C LYS A 141 -11.61 -2.58 14.98
N LEU A 142 -10.36 -2.25 14.64
CA LEU A 142 -9.29 -2.07 15.63
C LEU A 142 -9.60 -0.91 16.58
N ARG A 143 -10.11 0.22 16.07
CA ARG A 143 -10.54 1.35 16.90
C ARG A 143 -11.63 0.95 17.90
N LYS A 144 -12.63 0.17 17.47
CA LYS A 144 -13.69 -0.36 18.36
C LYS A 144 -13.15 -1.29 19.44
N GLN A 145 -12.01 -1.93 19.19
CA GLN A 145 -11.28 -2.76 20.16
C GLN A 145 -10.31 -1.93 21.04
N GLY A 146 -10.29 -0.60 20.92
CA GLY A 146 -9.35 0.27 21.65
C GLY A 146 -7.91 0.21 21.12
N LYS A 147 -7.70 -0.37 19.94
CA LYS A 147 -6.39 -0.47 19.29
C LYS A 147 -6.21 0.59 18.21
N GLN A 148 -4.96 0.95 17.95
CA GLN A 148 -4.58 1.91 16.92
C GLN A 148 -3.91 1.15 15.76
N VAL A 149 -4.43 1.31 14.53
CA VAL A 149 -4.01 0.51 13.35
C VAL A 149 -2.51 0.57 13.07
N HIS A 150 -1.87 1.74 13.24
CA HIS A 150 -0.42 1.88 13.06
C HIS A 150 0.40 1.19 14.14
N ALA A 151 -0.10 1.15 15.38
CA ALA A 151 0.57 0.41 16.45
C ALA A 151 0.51 -1.10 16.19
N VAL A 152 -0.65 -1.59 15.71
CA VAL A 152 -0.81 -2.99 15.30
C VAL A 152 0.13 -3.31 14.13
N PHE A 153 0.11 -2.49 13.08
CA PHE A 153 1.01 -2.66 11.94
C PHE A 153 2.49 -2.66 12.36
N ALA A 154 2.91 -1.69 13.17
CA ALA A 154 4.29 -1.62 13.64
C ALA A 154 4.69 -2.88 14.41
N SER A 155 3.82 -3.39 15.28
CA SER A 155 4.03 -4.67 15.98
C SER A 155 4.19 -5.83 15.00
N GLN A 156 3.27 -5.98 14.04
CA GLN A 156 3.35 -7.04 13.04
C GLN A 156 4.63 -6.95 12.19
N ARG A 157 5.01 -5.74 11.79
CA ARG A 157 6.18 -5.47 10.94
C ARG A 157 7.49 -5.99 11.53
N THR A 158 7.65 -5.97 12.87
CA THR A 158 8.88 -6.45 13.54
C THR A 158 9.17 -7.93 13.31
N SER A 159 8.13 -8.72 13.05
CA SER A 159 8.24 -10.17 12.80
C SER A 159 8.37 -10.50 11.31
N MET A 160 8.36 -9.50 10.42
CA MET A 160 8.34 -9.70 8.97
C MET A 160 9.72 -9.57 8.33
N PRO A 161 9.94 -10.16 7.14
CA PRO A 161 11.19 -10.00 6.40
C PRO A 161 11.60 -8.54 6.20
N GLY A 162 12.90 -8.26 6.28
CA GLY A 162 13.46 -6.91 6.08
C GLY A 162 12.96 -5.85 7.06
N ALA A 163 12.59 -6.24 8.30
CA ALA A 163 12.21 -5.30 9.38
C ALA A 163 13.40 -4.53 10.00
N ARG A 164 14.61 -4.79 9.52
CA ARG A 164 15.88 -4.24 10.02
C ARG A 164 16.60 -3.49 8.92
#